data_AF-A0A1V5SJC0-F1
#
_entry.id   AF-A0A1V5SJC0-F1
#
_cell.length_a   1.000
_cell.length_b   1.000
_cell.length_c   1.000
_cell.angle_alpha   90.00
_cell.angle_beta   90.00
_cell.angle_gamma   90.00
#
_symmetry.space_group_name_H-M   'P 1'
#
loop_
_entity.id
_entity.type
_entity.pdbx_description
1 polymer ?
#
loop_
_entity_poly.entity_id
_entity_poly.type
_entity_poly.pdbx_seq_one_letter_code
_entity_poly.pdbx_strand_id
1 'polypeptide(L)'
;MEIYLPSEQAAGLQVGAEARITVDVAPGRAAPAYVSFVSPEAQFTPKQVETKSERDKLMFRVKIKVPQELLSHYVDHVKTGIRGVGYVKIKNTASWPDWLQRPILSSETRPVAN
;
A
#
# COMPACT_ATOMS: atom_id res chain seq x y z
N MET A 1 -5.79 3.77 -3.77
CA MET A 1 -4.45 3.67 -4.39
C MET A 1 -4.37 2.34 -5.12
N GLU A 2 -3.58 2.28 -6.19
CA GLU A 2 -3.37 1.04 -6.94
C GLU A 2 -1.88 0.76 -7.00
N ILE A 3 -1.51 -0.49 -6.75
CA ILE A 3 -0.13 -0.98 -6.85
C ILE A 3 -0.11 -2.20 -7.76
N TYR A 4 1.08 -2.58 -8.21
CA TYR A 4 1.29 -3.73 -9.07
C TYR A 4 2.29 -4.67 -8.40
N LEU A 5 1.91 -5.94 -8.27
CA LEU A 5 2.74 -6.97 -7.67
C LEU A 5 3.05 -8.09 -8.67
N PRO A 6 4.24 -8.69 -8.62
CA PRO A 6 4.56 -9.91 -9.35
C PRO A 6 3.61 -11.06 -9.01
N SER A 7 3.44 -12.01 -9.93
CA SER A 7 2.61 -13.23 -9.79
C SER A 7 2.71 -13.89 -8.43
N GLU A 8 3.93 -14.19 -7.98
CA GLU A 8 4.18 -14.94 -6.75
C GLU A 8 3.65 -14.20 -5.51
N GLN A 9 3.85 -12.89 -5.48
CA GLN A 9 3.40 -12.04 -4.38
C GLN A 9 1.89 -11.82 -4.41
N ALA A 10 1.33 -11.62 -5.60
CA ALA A 10 -0.11 -11.44 -5.80
C ALA A 10 -0.90 -12.70 -5.45
N ALA A 11 -0.38 -13.90 -5.78
CA ALA A 11 -1.02 -15.18 -5.48
C ALA A 11 -1.10 -15.46 -3.97
N GLY A 12 -0.13 -15.00 -3.19
CA GLY A 12 -0.15 -15.11 -1.73
C GLY A 12 -0.97 -14.03 -1.01
N LEU A 13 -1.39 -12.97 -1.73
CA LEU A 13 -2.06 -11.83 -1.13
C LEU A 13 -3.57 -12.04 -1.04
N GLN A 14 -4.13 -11.84 0.14
CA GLN A 14 -5.56 -11.96 0.39
C GLN A 14 -6.27 -10.61 0.32
N VAL A 15 -7.50 -10.61 -0.19
CA VAL A 15 -8.40 -9.45 -0.03
C VAL A 15 -8.72 -9.28 1.45
N GLY A 16 -8.66 -8.05 1.94
CA GLY A 16 -8.75 -7.70 3.36
C GLY A 16 -7.41 -7.67 4.08
N ALA A 17 -6.31 -8.09 3.45
CA ALA A 17 -4.98 -8.03 4.05
C ALA A 17 -4.61 -6.59 4.45
N GLU A 18 -3.91 -6.46 5.58
CA GLU A 18 -3.42 -5.17 6.05
C GLU A 18 -2.47 -4.54 5.03
N ALA A 19 -2.62 -3.23 4.86
CA ALA A 19 -1.77 -2.41 4.03
C ALA A 19 -1.38 -1.13 4.75
N ARG A 20 -0.31 -0.50 4.27
CA ARG A 20 0.19 0.79 4.74
C ARG A 20 0.48 1.67 3.53
N ILE A 21 0.09 2.94 3.60
CA ILE A 21 0.38 3.90 2.56
C ILE A 21 1.27 5.00 3.13
N THR A 22 2.44 5.20 2.54
CA THR A 22 3.28 6.37 2.79
C THR A 22 3.10 7.36 1.65
N VAL A 23 3.29 8.65 1.93
CA VAL A 23 3.20 9.72 0.93
C VAL A 23 4.44 10.60 1.00
N ASP A 24 4.90 11.09 -0.14
CA ASP A 24 6.16 11.86 -0.23
C ASP A 24 6.14 13.14 0.61
N VAL A 25 4.95 13.72 0.82
CA VAL A 25 4.76 14.93 1.62
C VAL A 25 4.91 14.71 3.14
N ALA A 26 4.94 13.46 3.59
CA ALA A 26 5.07 13.09 5.00
C ALA A 26 5.97 11.85 5.15
N PRO A 27 7.29 11.99 4.89
CA PRO A 27 8.23 10.87 4.96
C PRO A 27 8.30 10.29 6.38
N GLY A 28 8.39 8.96 6.47
CA GLY A 28 8.47 8.25 7.75
C GLY A 28 7.13 8.08 8.49
N ARG A 29 6.01 8.40 7.84
CA ARG A 29 4.67 8.16 8.37
C ARG A 29 3.81 7.34 7.39
N ALA A 30 2.95 6.47 7.94
CA ALA A 30 2.08 5.60 7.15
C ALA A 30 0.61 5.65 7.58
N ALA A 31 -0.31 5.72 6.62
CA ALA A 31 -1.73 5.55 6.85
C ALA A 31 -2.08 4.05 6.91
N PRO A 32 -2.89 3.61 7.90
CA PRO A 32 -3.49 2.28 7.86
C PRO A 32 -4.40 2.16 6.64
N ALA A 33 -4.30 1.03 5.96
CA ALA A 33 -5.10 0.72 4.79
C ALA A 33 -5.36 -0.80 4.72
N TYR A 34 -6.18 -1.22 3.77
CA TYR A 34 -6.42 -2.63 3.50
C TYR A 34 -6.49 -2.89 2.00
N VAL A 35 -6.19 -4.13 1.62
CA VAL A 35 -6.36 -4.61 0.25
C VAL A 35 -7.84 -4.79 -0.03
N SER A 36 -8.38 -4.01 -0.95
CA SER A 36 -9.80 -4.07 -1.32
C SER A 36 -10.06 -4.97 -2.52
N PHE A 37 -9.05 -5.21 -3.35
CA PHE A 37 -9.19 -6.00 -4.57
C PHE A 37 -7.82 -6.47 -5.07
N VAL A 38 -7.75 -7.70 -5.56
CA VAL A 38 -6.62 -8.27 -6.30
C VAL A 38 -7.15 -8.71 -7.66
N SER A 39 -6.54 -8.23 -8.74
CA SER A 39 -6.93 -8.59 -10.10
C SER A 39 -6.68 -10.08 -10.34
N PRO A 40 -7.66 -10.84 -10.87
CA PRO A 40 -7.43 -12.23 -11.27
C PRO A 40 -6.58 -12.33 -12.54
N GLU A 41 -6.51 -11.25 -13.31
CA GLU A 41 -5.77 -11.17 -14.57
C GLU A 41 -4.55 -10.27 -14.42
N ALA A 42 -3.46 -10.64 -15.11
CA ALA A 42 -2.25 -9.83 -15.20
C ALA A 42 -2.52 -8.60 -16.08
N GLN A 43 -2.14 -7.42 -15.60
CA GLN A 43 -2.30 -6.14 -16.32
C GLN A 43 -1.08 -5.81 -17.17
N PHE A 44 0.07 -6.42 -16.88
CA PHE A 44 1.25 -6.37 -17.72
C PHE A 44 1.71 -7.80 -18.00
N THR A 45 1.73 -8.16 -19.27
CA THR A 45 2.23 -9.45 -19.77
C THR A 45 3.44 -9.20 -20.65
N PRO A 46 4.62 -9.77 -20.35
CA PRO A 46 5.75 -9.74 -21.28
C PRO A 46 5.35 -10.34 -22.63
N LYS A 47 6.02 -9.94 -23.72
CA LYS A 47 5.74 -10.45 -25.08
C LYS A 47 5.96 -11.96 -25.23
N GLN A 48 6.78 -12.55 -24.36
CA GLN A 48 7.06 -13.98 -24.33
C GLN A 48 6.85 -14.46 -22.90
N VAL A 49 6.01 -15.48 -22.69
CA VAL A 49 5.68 -16.04 -21.37
C VAL A 49 5.93 -17.55 -21.31
N GLU A 50 6.93 -18.01 -22.06
CA GLU A 50 7.25 -19.43 -22.20
C GLU A 50 8.10 -19.96 -21.03
N THR A 51 8.94 -19.11 -20.44
CA THR A 51 9.82 -19.51 -19.32
C THR A 51 9.27 -19.06 -17.98
N LYS A 52 9.69 -19.74 -16.90
CA LYS A 52 9.30 -19.40 -15.52
C LYS A 52 9.66 -17.94 -15.19
N SER A 53 10.86 -17.50 -15.56
CA SER A 53 11.34 -16.14 -15.35
C SER A 53 10.50 -15.09 -16.08
N GLU A 54 9.90 -15.42 -17.22
CA GLU A 54 8.97 -14.50 -17.90
C GLU A 54 7.59 -14.46 -17.22
N ARG A 55 7.10 -15.58 -16.68
CA ARG A 55 5.86 -15.58 -15.87
C ARG A 55 6.02 -14.79 -14.57
N ASP A 56 7.23 -14.72 -14.02
CA ASP A 56 7.53 -13.92 -12.83
C ASP A 56 7.45 -12.40 -13.12
N LYS A 57 7.55 -11.99 -14.39
CA LYS A 57 7.36 -10.59 -14.83
C LYS A 57 5.90 -10.21 -15.05
N LEU A 58 4.95 -11.13 -14.91
CA LEU A 58 3.53 -10.77 -14.94
C LEU A 58 3.21 -9.89 -13.72
N MET A 59 2.53 -8.77 -13.98
CA MET A 59 2.18 -7.82 -12.93
C MET A 59 0.67 -7.79 -12.74
N PHE A 60 0.24 -7.99 -11.51
CA PHE A 60 -1.16 -8.01 -11.11
C PHE A 60 -1.51 -6.73 -10.36
N ARG A 61 -2.64 -6.13 -10.73
CA ARG A 61 -3.13 -4.91 -10.08
C ARG A 61 -3.77 -5.25 -8.75
N VAL A 62 -3.39 -4.51 -7.72
CA VAL A 62 -3.95 -4.59 -6.38
C VAL A 62 -4.46 -3.21 -5.99
N LYS A 63 -5.71 -3.13 -5.52
CA LYS A 63 -6.30 -1.88 -5.03
C LYS A 63 -6.24 -1.83 -3.51
N ILE A 64 -5.60 -0.80 -3.01
CA ILE A 64 -5.51 -0.49 -1.58
C ILE A 64 -6.47 0.66 -1.26
N LYS A 65 -7.26 0.50 -0.21
CA LYS A 65 -8.18 1.51 0.30
C LYS A 65 -7.83 1.88 1.73
N VAL A 66 -7.94 3.17 2.03
CA VAL A 66 -7.92 3.69 3.40
C VAL A 66 -9.35 3.58 3.95
N PRO A 67 -9.55 3.13 5.19
CA PRO A 67 -10.84 3.18 5.88
C PRO A 67 -11.45 4.58 5.84
N GLN A 68 -12.75 4.67 5.59
CA GLN A 68 -13.44 5.95 5.42
C GLN A 68 -13.43 6.77 6.72
N GLU A 69 -13.47 6.09 7.86
CA GLU A 69 -13.41 6.68 9.20
C GLU A 69 -12.11 7.49 9.38
N LEU A 70 -10.99 6.99 8.83
CA LEU A 70 -9.70 7.70 8.86
C LEU A 70 -9.65 8.85 7.87
N LEU A 71 -10.39 8.78 6.77
CA LEU A 71 -10.45 9.87 5.78
C LEU A 71 -11.27 11.04 6.31
N SER A 72 -12.41 10.79 6.97
CA SER A 72 -13.31 11.83 7.49
C SER A 72 -12.63 12.84 8.42
N HIS A 73 -11.61 12.41 9.16
CA HIS A 73 -10.86 13.30 10.06
C HIS A 73 -9.78 14.14 9.35
N TYR A 74 -9.42 13.81 8.10
CA TYR A 74 -8.22 14.37 7.44
C TYR A 74 -8.40 14.61 5.92
N VAL A 75 -9.63 14.70 5.42
CA VAL A 75 -9.95 14.96 3.99
C VAL A 75 -9.18 16.17 3.46
N ASP A 76 -9.02 17.21 4.29
CA ASP A 76 -8.33 18.45 3.92
C ASP A 76 -6.81 18.27 3.67
N HIS A 77 -6.23 17.19 4.20
CA HIS A 77 -4.79 16.92 4.13
C HIS A 77 -4.45 15.83 3.10
N VAL A 78 -5.41 14.97 2.74
CA VAL A 78 -5.22 13.92 1.74
C VAL A 78 -5.56 14.47 0.36
N LYS A 79 -4.61 15.16 -0.27
CA LYS A 79 -4.78 15.60 -1.66
C LYS A 79 -4.70 14.41 -2.62
N THR A 80 -5.74 14.24 -3.42
CA THR A 80 -5.75 13.29 -4.54
C THR A 80 -4.65 13.67 -5.54
N GLY A 81 -3.81 12.71 -5.96
CA GLY A 81 -2.70 12.95 -6.90
C GLY A 81 -1.31 13.04 -6.25
N ILE A 82 -1.21 13.00 -4.93
CA ILE A 82 0.08 12.86 -4.24
C ILE A 82 0.66 11.47 -4.53
N ARG A 83 1.95 11.44 -4.90
CA ARG A 83 2.71 10.20 -5.06
C ARG A 83 2.98 9.59 -3.69
N GLY A 84 2.84 8.28 -3.64
CA GLY A 84 3.03 7.51 -2.42
C GLY A 84 3.36 6.07 -2.72
N VAL A 85 3.80 5.37 -1.68
CA VAL A 85 4.17 3.96 -1.77
C VAL A 85 3.19 3.15 -0.94
N GLY A 86 2.61 2.12 -1.55
CA GLY A 86 1.74 1.17 -0.88
C GLY A 86 2.51 -0.08 -0.48
N TYR A 87 2.45 -0.43 0.79
CA TYR A 87 2.99 -1.67 1.35
C TYR A 87 1.83 -2.58 1.73
N VAL A 88 1.96 -3.87 1.48
CA VAL A 88 0.95 -4.88 1.83
C VAL A 88 1.60 -6.02 2.60
N LYS A 89 0.86 -6.59 3.57
CA LYS A 89 1.26 -7.84 4.20
C LYS A 89 0.83 -9.00 3.32
N ILE A 90 1.80 -9.66 2.70
CA ILE A 90 1.57 -10.91 1.95
C ILE A 90 1.26 -12.04 2.93
N LYS A 91 2.00 -12.13 4.04
CA LYS A 91 1.76 -13.09 5.12
C LYS A 91 1.14 -12.39 6.30
N ASN A 92 0.05 -12.93 6.85
CA ASN A 92 -0.62 -12.35 8.02
C ASN A 92 0.27 -12.36 9.28
N THR A 93 1.26 -13.25 9.34
CA THR A 93 2.23 -13.34 10.44
C THR A 93 3.37 -12.31 10.35
N ALA A 94 3.44 -11.53 9.27
CA ALA A 94 4.49 -10.53 9.12
C ALA A 94 4.24 -9.34 10.06
N SER A 95 5.29 -8.83 10.67
CA SER A 95 5.25 -7.59 11.46
C SER A 95 5.62 -6.40 10.59
N TRP A 96 4.97 -5.26 10.83
CA TRP A 96 5.37 -4.01 10.19
C TRP A 96 6.71 -3.54 10.76
N PRO A 97 7.67 -3.09 9.92
CA PRO A 97 8.84 -2.36 10.41
C PRO A 97 8.45 -1.09 11.17
N ASP A 98 9.25 -0.65 12.13
CA ASP A 98 8.94 0.48 13.02
C ASP A 98 8.55 1.78 12.29
N TRP A 99 9.19 2.05 11.16
CA TRP A 99 8.92 3.23 10.33
C TRP A 99 7.56 3.18 9.61
N LEU A 100 6.95 1.99 9.45
CA LEU A 100 5.58 1.81 8.94
C LEU A 100 4.54 1.72 10.04
N GLN A 101 4.96 1.53 11.29
CA GLN A 101 4.05 1.54 12.45
C GLN A 101 3.63 2.96 12.82
N ARG A 102 4.45 3.97 12.50
CA ARG A 102 4.17 5.38 12.82
C ARG A 102 2.99 5.89 11.98
N PRO A 103 1.85 6.23 12.60
CA PRO A 103 0.73 6.76 11.86
C PRO A 103 1.09 8.13 11.27
N ILE A 104 0.51 8.49 10.11
CA ILE A 104 0.49 9.89 9.62
C ILE A 104 -0.08 10.85 10.67
N LEU A 105 -0.86 10.31 11.59
CA LEU A 105 -1.74 11.00 12.53
C LEU A 105 -1.11 11.30 13.91
N SER A 106 0.20 11.24 14.09
CA SER A 106 0.80 11.75 15.34
C SER A 106 0.79 13.28 15.34
N SER A 107 -0.20 13.85 16.03
CA SER A 107 -0.23 15.24 16.47
C SER A 107 0.87 15.47 17.52
N GLU A 108 2.14 15.49 17.11
CA GLU A 108 3.16 16.17 17.90
C GLU A 108 3.04 17.66 17.60
N THR A 109 2.14 18.30 18.33
CA THR A 109 2.24 19.71 18.68
C THR A 109 3.68 19.92 19.16
N ARG A 110 4.50 20.64 18.39
CA ARG A 110 5.75 21.21 18.89
C ARG A 110 5.41 21.89 20.22
N PRO A 111 6.03 21.54 21.36
CA PRO A 111 6.03 22.49 22.46
C PRO A 111 6.84 23.69 21.95
N VAL A 112 6.14 24.79 21.69
CA VAL A 112 6.78 26.10 21.62
C VAL A 112 7.36 26.33 23.03
N ALA A 113 8.68 26.19 23.13
CA ALA A 113 9.39 26.57 24.34
C ALA A 113 9.19 28.09 24.51
N ASN A 114 8.68 28.43 25.69
CA ASN A 114 8.44 29.79 26.18
C ASN A 114 9.77 30.47 26.53
#